data_AF-A0A0B5AGM1-F1
#
_entry.id   AF-A0A0B5AGM1-F1
#
_cell.length_a   1.000
_cell.length_b   1.000
_cell.length_c   1.000
_cell.angle_alpha   90.00
_cell.angle_beta   90.00
_cell.angle_gamma   90.00
#
_symmetry.space_group_name_H-M   'P 1'
#
loop_
_entity.id
_entity.type
_entity.pdbx_description
1 polymer ?
#
loop_
_entity_poly.entity_id
_entity_poly.type
_entity_poly.pdbx_seq_one_letter_code
_entity_poly.pdbx_strand_id
1 'polypeptide(L)'
;PLGNFILLFNPWSTEDDVYLPSEALLREYIMCDYGFVYKGQANSITSRPWNYGQFEEDIVDICFEILNKSLYFLKNPSKDHSQRNDVVYVCRVVSAMINSNDDSGVLQGNWGEDYSQGTSPLEWNGSVAILRQWSARGGQPVKYGQCWV
;
A
#
# COMPACT_ATOMS: atom_id res chain seq x y z
N PRO A 1 -29.59 -13.24 -6.40
CA PRO A 1 -28.13 -13.13 -6.62
C PRO A 1 -27.38 -13.96 -5.57
N LEU A 2 -26.29 -14.64 -5.95
CA LEU A 2 -25.56 -15.54 -5.05
C LEU A 2 -24.61 -14.82 -4.07
N GLY A 3 -24.37 -13.51 -4.27
CA GLY A 3 -23.49 -12.69 -3.45
C GLY A 3 -22.27 -12.19 -4.21
N ASN A 4 -21.40 -11.47 -3.50
CA ASN A 4 -20.09 -10.99 -4.00
C ASN A 4 -19.00 -11.58 -3.11
N PHE A 5 -17.79 -11.77 -3.66
CA PHE A 5 -16.61 -12.20 -2.91
C PHE A 5 -15.37 -11.48 -3.45
N ILE A 6 -14.32 -11.43 -2.63
CA ILE A 6 -13.00 -10.92 -2.99
C ILE A 6 -12.07 -12.13 -3.19
N LEU A 7 -11.25 -12.08 -4.23
CA LEU A 7 -10.18 -13.04 -4.48
C LEU A 7 -8.83 -12.32 -4.36
N LEU A 8 -7.92 -12.89 -3.58
CA LEU A 8 -6.55 -12.42 -3.39
C LEU A 8 -5.56 -13.50 -3.83
N PHE A 9 -4.29 -13.12 -4.02
CA PHE A 9 -3.20 -14.08 -4.21
C PHE A 9 -3.10 -15.05 -3.03
N ASN A 10 -2.71 -16.30 -3.29
CA ASN A 10 -2.67 -17.37 -2.29
C ASN A 10 -1.25 -17.93 -2.10
N PRO A 11 -0.47 -17.38 -1.17
CA PRO A 11 0.91 -17.79 -0.97
C PRO A 11 1.06 -19.16 -0.26
N TRP A 12 -0.05 -19.81 0.14
CA TRP A 12 -0.07 -21.21 0.60
C TRP A 12 -0.28 -22.22 -0.52
N SER A 13 -0.71 -21.79 -1.71
CA SER A 13 -0.94 -22.69 -2.84
C SER A 13 0.37 -22.91 -3.60
N THR A 14 0.78 -24.16 -3.77
CA THR A 14 1.96 -24.53 -4.57
C THR A 14 1.84 -24.18 -6.06
N GLU A 15 0.63 -23.85 -6.52
CA GLU A 15 0.33 -23.49 -7.90
C GLU A 15 0.23 -21.97 -8.12
N ASP A 16 0.38 -21.15 -7.08
CA ASP A 16 0.35 -19.69 -7.17
C ASP A 16 1.78 -19.12 -7.33
N ASP A 17 1.94 -18.08 -8.14
CA ASP A 17 3.22 -17.41 -8.38
C ASP A 17 3.83 -16.79 -7.10
N VAL A 18 3.00 -16.52 -6.09
CA VAL A 18 3.45 -16.00 -4.78
C VAL A 18 3.69 -17.08 -3.72
N TYR A 19 3.72 -18.36 -4.11
CA TYR A 19 3.93 -19.47 -3.18
C TYR A 19 5.20 -19.29 -2.34
N LEU A 20 5.07 -19.46 -1.03
CA LEU A 20 6.20 -19.43 -0.10
C LEU A 20 6.16 -20.66 0.83
N PRO A 21 7.06 -21.65 0.65
CA PRO A 21 7.05 -22.91 1.39
C PRO A 21 7.58 -22.77 2.84
N SER A 22 7.11 -21.79 3.60
CA SER A 22 7.49 -21.57 4.99
C SER A 22 6.39 -20.83 5.75
N GLU A 23 5.68 -21.58 6.62
CA GLU A 23 4.65 -21.00 7.49
C GLU A 23 5.19 -19.91 8.41
N ALA A 24 6.44 -20.00 8.85
CA ALA A 24 7.07 -18.97 9.67
C ALA A 24 7.24 -17.65 8.89
N LEU A 25 7.64 -17.73 7.62
CA LEU A 25 7.79 -16.55 6.77
C LEU A 25 6.43 -16.01 6.31
N LEU A 26 5.45 -16.88 6.02
CA LEU A 26 4.07 -16.47 5.72
C LEU A 26 3.44 -15.75 6.90
N ARG A 27 3.70 -16.22 8.13
CA ARG A 27 3.25 -15.55 9.34
C ARG A 27 3.83 -14.14 9.45
N GLU A 28 5.11 -13.96 9.15
CA GLU A 28 5.76 -12.66 9.21
C GLU A 28 5.33 -11.73 8.07
N TYR A 29 5.37 -12.20 6.82
CA TYR A 29 5.21 -11.34 5.63
C TYR A 29 3.76 -11.10 5.21
N ILE A 30 2.83 -11.98 5.62
CA ILE A 30 1.41 -11.88 5.23
C ILE A 30 0.54 -11.62 6.45
N MET A 31 0.72 -12.40 7.53
CA MET A 31 -0.21 -12.38 8.67
C MET A 31 0.17 -11.38 9.75
N CYS A 32 1.41 -10.88 9.79
CA CYS A 32 1.82 -9.86 10.74
C CYS A 32 1.41 -8.49 10.21
N ASP A 33 0.54 -7.78 10.92
CA ASP A 33 0.03 -6.47 10.54
C ASP A 33 0.74 -5.31 11.23
N TYR A 34 1.88 -5.61 11.86
CA TYR A 34 2.71 -4.66 12.55
C TYR A 34 4.19 -5.05 12.36
N GLY A 35 5.06 -4.06 12.29
CA GLY A 35 6.49 -4.29 12.13
C GLY A 35 7.35 -3.11 12.54
N PHE A 36 8.57 -3.11 12.02
CA PHE A 36 9.53 -2.04 12.27
C PHE A 36 10.10 -1.53 10.97
N VAL A 37 10.15 -0.20 10.85
CA VAL A 37 10.87 0.47 9.77
C VAL A 37 12.17 1.01 10.33
N TYR A 38 13.28 0.58 9.74
CA TYR A 38 14.63 0.97 10.16
C TYR A 38 15.07 2.23 9.42
N LYS A 39 15.62 3.19 10.16
CA LYS A 39 16.09 4.48 9.64
C LYS A 39 17.31 4.97 10.43
N GLY A 40 17.93 6.04 9.95
CA GLY A 40 19.11 6.63 10.57
C GLY A 40 20.33 6.45 9.68
N GLN A 41 21.50 6.32 10.30
CA GLN A 41 22.78 6.16 9.59
C GLN A 41 23.28 4.72 9.73
N ALA A 42 24.17 4.28 8.84
CA ALA A 42 24.69 2.91 8.87
C ALA A 42 25.37 2.53 10.20
N ASN A 43 25.93 3.50 10.93
CA ASN A 43 26.55 3.35 12.24
C ASN A 43 25.62 3.70 13.42
N SER A 44 24.38 4.14 13.15
CA SER A 44 23.40 4.55 14.14
C SER A 44 22.00 4.29 13.60
N ILE A 45 21.62 3.01 13.64
CA ILE A 45 20.34 2.51 13.17
C ILE A 45 19.31 2.66 14.28
N THR A 46 18.18 3.24 13.95
CA THR A 46 17.00 3.34 14.80
C THR A 46 15.85 2.58 14.15
N SER A 47 15.06 1.87 14.95
CA SER A 47 13.81 1.27 14.48
C SER A 47 12.64 2.14 14.91
N ARG A 48 11.61 2.20 14.06
CA ARG A 48 10.33 2.81 14.39
C ARG A 48 9.24 1.74 14.25
N PRO A 49 8.40 1.54 15.27
CA PRO A 49 7.25 0.66 15.15
C PRO A 49 6.28 1.20 14.09
N TRP A 50 5.67 0.31 13.31
CA TRP A 50 4.74 0.67 12.26
C TRP A 50 3.55 -0.29 12.23
N ASN A 51 2.35 0.26 12.32
CA ASN A 51 1.12 -0.48 12.10
C ASN A 51 0.81 -0.56 10.60
N TYR A 52 1.08 -1.70 9.96
CA TYR A 52 0.68 -1.93 8.57
C TYR A 52 -0.85 -1.98 8.47
N GLY A 53 -1.49 -2.74 9.37
CA GLY A 53 -2.94 -2.77 9.56
C GLY A 53 -3.72 -3.29 8.34
N GLN A 54 -3.15 -4.22 7.56
CA GLN A 54 -3.77 -4.72 6.32
C GLN A 54 -5.11 -5.43 6.52
N PHE A 55 -5.42 -5.87 7.75
CA PHE A 55 -6.68 -6.54 8.11
C PHE A 55 -7.70 -5.64 8.80
N GLU A 56 -7.39 -4.36 8.97
CA GLU A 56 -8.33 -3.38 9.50
C GLU A 56 -9.52 -3.18 8.54
N GLU A 57 -10.67 -2.81 9.11
CA GLU A 57 -11.88 -2.55 8.34
C GLU A 57 -11.63 -1.54 7.21
N ASP A 58 -12.26 -1.79 6.06
CA ASP A 58 -12.17 -1.04 4.80
C ASP A 58 -10.81 -1.07 4.07
N ILE A 59 -9.72 -1.54 4.69
CA ILE A 59 -8.39 -1.46 4.08
C ILE A 59 -8.29 -2.26 2.80
N VAL A 60 -8.89 -3.46 2.75
CA VAL A 60 -8.91 -4.27 1.52
C VAL A 60 -9.68 -3.57 0.39
N ASP A 61 -10.80 -2.91 0.71
CA ASP A 61 -11.61 -2.18 -0.27
C ASP A 61 -10.86 -0.95 -0.79
N ILE A 62 -10.17 -0.23 0.09
CA ILE A 62 -9.31 0.91 -0.29
C ILE A 62 -8.15 0.45 -1.18
N CYS A 63 -7.55 -0.72 -0.91
CA CYS A 63 -6.52 -1.29 -1.80
C CYS A 63 -7.06 -1.54 -3.22
N PHE A 64 -8.30 -2.00 -3.36
CA PHE A 64 -8.95 -2.11 -4.67
C PHE A 64 -9.29 -0.74 -5.29
N GLU A 65 -9.67 0.25 -4.48
CA GLU A 65 -9.86 1.63 -4.94
C GLU A 65 -8.56 2.19 -5.54
N ILE A 66 -7.41 1.95 -4.91
CA ILE A 66 -6.09 2.35 -5.42
C ILE A 66 -5.84 1.76 -6.81
N LEU A 67 -6.08 0.46 -7.00
CA LEU A 67 -5.92 -0.19 -8.32
C LEU A 67 -6.85 0.45 -9.37
N ASN A 68 -8.09 0.77 -8.99
CA ASN A 68 -9.09 1.39 -9.85
C ASN A 68 -8.83 2.89 -10.14
N LYS A 69 -7.91 3.52 -9.41
CA LYS A 69 -7.48 4.91 -9.64
C LYS A 69 -6.21 5.01 -10.47
N SER A 70 -5.58 3.88 -10.80
CA SER A 70 -4.36 3.86 -11.61
C SER A 70 -4.58 4.34 -13.04
N LEU A 71 -3.54 4.94 -13.65
CA LEU A 71 -3.59 5.32 -15.06
C LEU A 71 -3.87 4.14 -15.99
N TYR A 72 -3.44 2.92 -15.61
CA TYR A 72 -3.71 1.71 -16.38
C TYR A 72 -5.20 1.38 -16.41
N PHE A 73 -5.85 1.42 -15.24
CA PHE A 73 -7.30 1.23 -15.14
C PHE A 73 -8.07 2.32 -15.88
N LEU A 74 -7.74 3.59 -15.64
CA LEU A 74 -8.42 4.72 -16.29
C LEU A 74 -8.29 4.69 -17.82
N LYS A 75 -7.19 4.16 -18.34
CA LYS A 75 -6.97 3.99 -19.79
C LYS A 75 -7.79 2.83 -20.37
N ASN A 76 -7.84 1.68 -19.71
CA ASN A 76 -8.61 0.52 -20.16
C ASN A 76 -8.94 -0.43 -18.99
N PRO A 77 -10.13 -0.29 -18.37
CA PRO A 77 -10.52 -1.09 -17.20
C PRO A 77 -10.51 -2.60 -17.46
N SER A 78 -11.01 -3.04 -18.62
CA SER A 78 -11.07 -4.47 -18.95
C SER A 78 -9.68 -5.08 -19.08
N LYS A 79 -8.74 -4.35 -19.68
CA LYS A 79 -7.36 -4.81 -19.82
C LYS A 79 -6.62 -4.80 -18.49
N ASP A 80 -6.85 -3.78 -17.66
CA ASP A 80 -6.31 -3.71 -16.29
C ASP A 80 -6.79 -4.93 -15.47
N HIS A 81 -8.10 -5.18 -15.42
CA HIS A 81 -8.67 -6.34 -14.74
C HIS A 81 -8.07 -7.67 -15.21
N SER A 82 -7.88 -7.86 -16.53
CA SER A 82 -7.26 -9.09 -17.06
C SER A 82 -5.81 -9.32 -16.64
N GLN A 83 -5.10 -8.26 -16.22
CA GLN A 83 -3.70 -8.33 -15.77
C GLN A 83 -3.57 -8.44 -14.25
N ARG A 84 -4.66 -8.30 -13.47
CA ARG A 84 -4.61 -8.43 -12.00
C ARG A 84 -4.38 -9.85 -11.51
N ASN A 85 -4.22 -10.82 -12.41
CA ASN A 85 -3.74 -12.17 -12.10
C ASN A 85 -2.21 -12.26 -11.99
N ASP A 86 -1.46 -11.26 -12.46
CA ASP A 86 0.01 -11.22 -12.45
C ASP A 86 0.50 -10.37 -11.27
N VAL A 87 1.18 -11.01 -10.31
CA VAL A 87 1.75 -10.31 -9.14
C VAL A 87 2.74 -9.22 -9.53
N VAL A 88 3.53 -9.41 -10.59
CA VAL A 88 4.50 -8.41 -11.05
C VAL A 88 3.77 -7.17 -11.55
N TYR A 89 2.66 -7.35 -12.27
CA TYR A 89 1.81 -6.24 -12.71
C TYR A 89 1.21 -5.50 -11.52
N VAL A 90 0.58 -6.22 -10.59
CA VAL A 90 -0.07 -5.61 -9.41
C VAL A 90 0.96 -4.82 -8.58
N CYS A 91 2.14 -5.39 -8.31
CA CYS A 91 3.21 -4.70 -7.59
C CYS A 91 3.67 -3.41 -8.29
N ARG A 92 3.77 -3.41 -9.62
CA ARG A 92 4.12 -2.19 -10.38
C ARG A 92 3.04 -1.12 -10.27
N VAL A 93 1.76 -1.50 -10.41
CA VAL A 93 0.65 -0.55 -10.30
C VAL A 93 0.59 0.05 -8.89
N VAL A 94 0.67 -0.77 -7.85
CA VAL A 94 0.65 -0.30 -6.46
C VAL A 94 1.83 0.62 -6.19
N SER A 95 3.06 0.22 -6.58
CA SER A 95 4.27 1.03 -6.35
C SER A 95 4.18 2.40 -7.02
N ALA A 96 3.63 2.48 -8.24
CA ALA A 96 3.39 3.75 -8.91
C ALA A 96 2.33 4.59 -8.17
N MET A 97 1.24 3.96 -7.72
CA MET A 97 0.14 4.65 -7.06
C MET A 97 0.44 5.13 -5.63
N ILE A 98 1.46 4.63 -4.94
CA ILE A 98 1.79 5.13 -3.60
C ILE A 98 2.30 6.58 -3.64
N ASN A 99 3.06 6.96 -4.66
CA ASN A 99 3.61 8.31 -4.79
C ASN A 99 2.76 9.19 -5.72
N SER A 100 2.48 10.44 -5.33
CA SER A 100 1.61 11.33 -6.09
C SER A 100 2.32 12.26 -7.08
N ASN A 101 3.64 12.13 -7.28
CA ASN A 101 4.39 13.10 -8.09
C ASN A 101 4.13 12.96 -9.60
N ASP A 102 3.91 11.72 -10.08
CA ASP A 102 3.68 11.43 -11.51
C ASP A 102 2.21 11.05 -11.78
N ASP A 103 1.58 10.39 -10.81
CA ASP A 103 0.19 9.93 -10.84
C ASP A 103 -0.60 10.58 -9.70
N SER A 104 -1.93 10.67 -9.77
CA SER A 104 -2.75 11.12 -8.62
C SER A 104 -2.82 10.05 -7.51
N GLY A 105 -1.64 9.69 -6.98
CA GLY A 105 -1.41 8.62 -6.03
C GLY A 105 -1.75 8.96 -4.58
N VAL A 106 -1.36 8.07 -3.67
CA VAL A 106 -1.79 8.09 -2.26
C VAL A 106 -1.13 9.20 -1.46
N LEU A 107 0.20 9.34 -1.55
CA LEU A 107 0.99 10.24 -0.72
C LEU A 107 1.70 11.31 -1.55
N GLN A 108 1.64 12.55 -1.07
CA GLN A 108 2.44 13.65 -1.59
C GLN A 108 3.75 13.77 -0.81
N GLY A 109 4.88 13.61 -1.50
CA GLY A 109 6.20 13.72 -0.89
C GLY A 109 6.58 15.16 -0.50
N ASN A 110 7.29 15.32 0.62
CA ASN A 110 7.87 16.61 1.01
C ASN A 110 9.16 16.44 1.84
N TRP A 111 10.26 17.03 1.34
CA TRP A 111 11.59 17.04 1.97
C TRP A 111 12.06 18.45 2.35
N GLY A 112 11.21 19.48 2.19
CA GLY A 112 11.53 20.88 2.44
C GLY A 112 11.29 21.37 3.87
N GLU A 113 10.97 20.45 4.80
CA GLU A 113 10.76 20.68 6.24
C GLU A 113 9.58 21.58 6.65
N ASP A 114 8.94 22.29 5.72
CA ASP A 114 7.65 22.96 5.96
C ASP A 114 6.48 21.99 5.71
N TYR A 115 5.86 21.53 6.79
CA TYR A 115 4.69 20.65 6.77
C TYR A 115 3.39 21.36 7.15
N SER A 116 3.35 22.70 7.16
CA SER A 116 2.21 23.49 7.65
C SER A 116 0.86 23.19 6.97
N GLN A 117 0.88 22.63 5.76
CA GLN A 117 -0.31 22.29 4.97
C GLN A 117 -0.69 20.80 5.05
N GLY A 118 -0.09 20.03 5.96
CA GLY A 118 -0.31 18.60 6.08
C GLY A 118 0.22 18.03 7.38
N THR A 119 0.41 16.72 7.40
CA THR A 119 0.98 15.98 8.52
C THR A 119 2.47 15.78 8.28
N SER A 120 3.28 15.95 9.33
CA SER A 120 4.72 15.70 9.23
C SER A 120 4.97 14.21 8.91
N PRO A 121 5.86 13.87 7.97
CA PRO A 121 6.23 12.48 7.69
C PRO A 121 6.74 11.70 8.92
N LEU A 122 7.21 12.42 9.94
CA LEU A 122 7.68 11.87 11.21
C LEU A 122 6.55 11.60 12.22
N GLU A 123 5.31 11.99 11.95
CA GLU A 123 4.17 11.76 12.85
C GLU A 123 3.44 10.45 12.54
N TRP A 124 3.51 9.99 11.29
CA TRP A 124 2.91 8.71 10.92
C TRP A 124 3.47 7.54 11.73
N ASN A 125 2.58 6.67 12.19
CA ASN A 125 2.90 5.45 12.95
C ASN A 125 2.25 4.20 12.32
N GLY A 126 1.69 4.34 11.13
CA GLY A 126 1.00 3.26 10.42
C GLY A 126 0.35 3.73 9.12
N SER A 127 -0.05 2.77 8.30
CA SER A 127 -0.58 3.00 6.96
C SER A 127 -2.09 3.26 6.94
N VAL A 128 -2.82 2.74 7.93
CA VAL A 128 -4.29 2.76 8.02
C VAL A 128 -4.87 4.17 7.92
N ALA A 129 -4.34 5.12 8.70
CA ALA A 129 -4.82 6.49 8.73
C ALA A 129 -4.59 7.21 7.38
N ILE A 130 -3.45 6.93 6.73
CA ILE A 130 -3.11 7.49 5.42
C ILE A 130 -4.11 6.99 4.37
N LEU A 131 -4.33 5.68 4.30
CA LEU A 131 -5.23 5.07 3.32
C LEU A 131 -6.68 5.53 3.51
N ARG A 132 -7.17 5.57 4.75
CA ARG A 132 -8.52 6.10 5.06
C ARG A 132 -8.65 7.58 4.69
N GLN A 133 -7.63 8.40 4.97
CA GLN A 133 -7.63 9.81 4.61
C GLN A 133 -7.62 10.03 3.09
N TRP A 134 -6.87 9.22 2.35
CA TRP A 134 -6.84 9.27 0.89
C TRP A 134 -8.20 8.93 0.29
N SER A 135 -8.79 7.80 0.70
CA SER A 135 -10.11 7.35 0.23
C SER A 135 -11.23 8.34 0.58
N ALA A 136 -11.27 8.82 1.84
CA ALA A 136 -12.26 9.80 2.29
C ALA A 136 -12.21 11.14 1.52
N ARG A 137 -11.06 11.46 0.91
CA ARG A 137 -10.89 12.65 0.06
C ARG A 137 -11.10 12.36 -1.43
N GLY A 138 -11.69 11.22 -1.78
CA GLY A 138 -11.98 10.83 -3.17
C GLY A 138 -10.74 10.47 -3.98
N GLY A 139 -9.66 10.05 -3.31
CA GLY A 139 -8.37 9.72 -3.90
C GLY A 139 -7.45 10.92 -4.10
N GLN A 140 -7.63 12.00 -3.35
CA GLN A 140 -6.69 13.13 -3.36
C GLN A 140 -5.45 12.80 -2.52
N PRO A 141 -4.23 13.18 -2.97
CA PRO A 141 -2.99 12.88 -2.26
C PRO A 141 -2.98 13.38 -0.81
N VAL A 142 -2.49 12.51 0.08
CA VAL A 142 -2.29 12.80 1.50
C VAL A 142 -0.94 13.48 1.69
N LYS A 143 -0.97 14.65 2.32
CA LYS A 143 0.21 15.43 2.69
C LYS A 143 0.63 15.08 4.13
N TYR A 144 1.86 14.68 4.43
CA TYR A 144 2.99 14.40 3.54
C TYR A 144 3.64 13.06 3.82
N GLY A 145 4.34 12.52 2.83
CA GLY A 145 5.18 11.32 2.94
C GLY A 145 6.66 11.62 2.74
N GLN A 146 7.49 10.69 3.21
CA GLN A 146 8.91 10.53 2.84
C GLN A 146 9.15 9.04 2.57
N CYS A 147 10.38 8.64 2.20
CA CYS A 147 10.65 7.30 1.66
C CYS A 147 10.25 6.10 2.55
N TRP A 148 10.11 6.29 3.86
CA TRP A 148 9.71 5.22 4.80
C TRP A 148 8.21 5.23 5.14
N VAL A 149 7.50 6.28 4.74
CA VAL A 149 6.05 6.44 4.92
C VAL A 149 5.36 5.77 3.74
#